data_AF-A0A9Y2JT03-F1
#
_entry.id   AF-A0A9Y2JT03-F1
#
_cell.length_a   1.000
_cell.length_b   1.000
_cell.length_c   1.000
_cell.angle_alpha   90.00
_cell.angle_beta   90.00
_cell.angle_gamma   90.00
#
_symmetry.space_group_name_H-M   'P 1'
#
loop_
_entity.id
_entity.type
_entity.pdbx_description
1 polymer ?
#
loop_
_entity_poly.entity_id
_entity_poly.type
_entity_poly.pdbx_seq_one_letter_code
_entity_poly.pdbx_strand_id
1 'polypeptide(L)'
;MSRPSHPVTVVVADAMILMRMSCRLALDAGPTALAVDATRTGHARIYITAEVEREVIHRMEKVAKHVSAEAALEAWRRLLAPSITVVDLPFGDVLHPAVRGIVELDPDDVLTGALALLVGPALVWSEDHSLTDTGFASELSWRETGEALVELARTEAAWAGGLGLTALTSTALVELAKAGARFARQGPLQALGLGLGVGAALFGLVGPGGSRWARTRTAFTAGGRFVVKYANELAVRSEAAEARLYRVQPRGSDGLVEGAARRLARAPQPMTASELRDALRRSRRPGLGDREVTAAAIERALAAHPAFHRLTGKRWKLGRPVRFPNGLDL
;
A
#
# COMPACT_ATOMS: atom_id res chain seq x y z
N MET A 1 16.55 -16.14 10.22
CA MET A 1 15.23 -15.79 10.78
C MET A 1 14.56 -14.81 9.84
N SER A 2 13.47 -15.22 9.19
CA SER A 2 12.69 -14.36 8.29
C SER A 2 11.95 -13.31 9.12
N ARG A 3 12.14 -12.02 8.82
CA ARG A 3 11.32 -10.94 9.42
C ARG A 3 9.84 -11.29 9.23
N PRO A 4 8.97 -11.09 10.24
CA PRO A 4 7.53 -11.13 10.01
C PRO A 4 7.23 -10.15 8.87
N SER A 5 6.64 -10.64 7.78
CA SER A 5 6.25 -9.81 6.66
C SER A 5 5.14 -8.89 7.17
N HIS A 6 5.43 -7.59 7.29
CA HIS A 6 4.39 -6.60 7.53
C HIS A 6 3.31 -6.73 6.45
N PRO A 7 2.03 -6.64 6.81
CA PRO A 7 0.95 -6.82 5.87
C PRO A 7 0.96 -5.66 4.87
N VAL A 8 1.49 -5.89 3.66
CA VAL A 8 1.43 -4.87 2.61
C VAL A 8 -0.03 -4.62 2.24
N THR A 9 -0.44 -3.36 2.28
CA THR A 9 -1.80 -2.97 1.90
C THR A 9 -1.96 -3.04 0.38
N VAL A 10 -2.91 -3.85 -0.07
CA VAL A 10 -3.24 -4.00 -1.50
C VAL A 10 -4.40 -3.08 -1.83
N VAL A 11 -4.23 -2.26 -2.86
CA VAL A 11 -5.21 -1.30 -3.36
C VAL A 11 -5.55 -1.66 -4.79
N VAL A 12 -6.84 -1.67 -5.12
CA VAL A 12 -7.34 -1.76 -6.50
C VAL A 12 -7.96 -0.41 -6.84
N ALA A 13 -7.44 0.26 -7.85
CA ALA A 13 -7.88 1.61 -8.19
C ALA A 13 -8.70 1.64 -9.49
N ASP A 14 -9.72 2.48 -9.49
CA ASP A 14 -10.52 2.80 -10.67
C ASP A 14 -9.90 3.96 -11.48
N ALA A 15 -10.21 4.02 -12.78
CA ALA A 15 -9.75 5.02 -13.74
C ALA A 15 -10.08 6.45 -13.33
N MET A 16 -11.30 6.71 -12.83
CA MET A 16 -11.72 8.07 -12.46
C MET A 16 -10.83 8.66 -11.37
N ILE A 17 -10.48 7.85 -10.37
CA ILE A 17 -9.59 8.27 -9.28
C ILE A 17 -8.19 8.57 -9.80
N LEU A 18 -7.65 7.70 -10.65
CA LEU A 18 -6.31 7.88 -11.20
C LEU A 18 -6.22 9.13 -12.09
N MET A 19 -7.25 9.41 -12.89
CA MET A 19 -7.32 10.65 -13.69
C MET A 19 -7.36 11.89 -12.79
N ARG A 20 -8.18 11.89 -11.73
CA ARG A 20 -8.25 13.00 -10.77
C ARG A 20 -6.94 13.21 -10.01
N MET A 21 -6.29 12.12 -9.58
CA MET A 21 -4.98 12.18 -8.94
C MET A 21 -3.93 12.75 -9.89
N SER A 22 -3.95 12.33 -11.15
CA SER A 22 -3.03 12.84 -12.19
C SER A 22 -3.21 14.33 -12.41
N CYS A 23 -4.45 14.79 -12.55
CA CYS A 23 -4.77 16.22 -12.66
C CYS A 23 -4.29 17.00 -11.43
N ARG A 24 -4.45 16.43 -10.23
CA ARG A 24 -3.99 17.08 -9.00
C ARG A 24 -2.47 17.17 -8.92
N LEU A 25 -1.76 16.09 -9.26
CA LEU A 25 -0.30 16.07 -9.30
C LEU A 25 0.29 17.03 -10.33
N ALA A 26 -0.42 17.26 -11.44
CA ALA A 26 -0.03 18.28 -12.42
C ALA A 26 -0.19 19.73 -11.90
N LEU A 27 -1.13 19.97 -10.99
CA LEU A 27 -1.33 21.28 -10.34
C LEU A 27 -0.37 21.52 -9.17
N ASP A 28 -0.25 20.52 -8.28
CA ASP A 28 0.47 20.64 -7.02
C ASP A 28 0.82 19.24 -6.47
N ALA A 29 2.07 19.07 -6.03
CA ALA A 29 2.60 17.83 -5.48
C ALA A 29 2.21 17.58 -4.01
N GLY A 30 1.06 18.11 -3.57
CA GLY A 30 0.56 18.05 -2.18
C GLY A 30 0.20 16.63 -1.69
N PRO A 31 -0.87 16.43 -0.89
CA PRO A 31 -1.20 15.14 -0.26
C PRO A 31 -1.26 13.93 -1.20
N THR A 32 -1.54 14.12 -2.49
CA THR A 32 -1.51 13.07 -3.52
C THR A 32 -0.11 12.44 -3.68
N ALA A 33 0.96 13.19 -3.45
CA ALA A 33 2.32 12.66 -3.45
C ALA A 33 2.56 11.65 -2.32
N LEU A 34 1.84 11.77 -1.19
CA LEU A 34 2.00 10.86 -0.06
C LEU A 34 1.45 9.46 -0.35
N ALA A 35 0.34 9.36 -1.09
CA ALA A 35 -0.19 8.06 -1.53
C ALA A 35 0.77 7.38 -2.52
N VAL A 36 1.37 8.16 -3.42
CA VAL A 36 2.44 7.68 -4.31
C VAL A 36 3.67 7.25 -3.49
N ASP A 37 4.06 8.02 -2.47
CA ASP A 37 5.19 7.66 -1.61
C ASP A 37 4.94 6.38 -0.81
N ALA A 38 3.71 6.14 -0.33
CA ALA A 38 3.33 4.89 0.33
C ALA A 38 3.53 3.67 -0.58
N THR A 39 3.31 3.84 -1.89
CA THR A 39 3.58 2.77 -2.87
C THR A 39 5.06 2.61 -3.18
N ARG A 40 5.81 3.71 -3.31
CA ARG A 40 7.26 3.69 -3.56
C ARG A 40 8.06 3.07 -2.41
N THR A 41 7.59 3.28 -1.19
CA THR A 41 8.19 2.71 0.04
C THR A 41 7.77 1.25 0.27
N GLY A 42 6.84 0.72 -0.54
CA GLY A 42 6.41 -0.68 -0.50
C GLY A 42 5.39 -1.01 0.60
N HIS A 43 4.82 0.00 1.25
CA HIS A 43 3.75 -0.16 2.25
C HIS A 43 2.38 -0.35 1.61
N ALA A 44 2.18 0.20 0.41
CA ALA A 44 1.00 -0.06 -0.41
C ALA A 44 1.40 -0.60 -1.79
N ARG A 45 0.52 -1.36 -2.43
CA ARG A 45 0.63 -1.72 -3.85
C ARG A 45 -0.69 -1.46 -4.55
N ILE A 46 -0.63 -0.66 -5.62
CA ILE A 46 -1.79 -0.32 -6.43
C ILE A 46 -1.85 -1.24 -7.64
N TYR A 47 -2.99 -1.89 -7.81
CA TYR A 47 -3.34 -2.72 -8.94
C TYR A 47 -4.48 -2.09 -9.72
N ILE A 48 -4.43 -2.20 -11.04
CA ILE A 48 -5.49 -1.76 -11.94
C ILE A 48 -5.71 -2.84 -13.00
N THR A 49 -6.85 -2.78 -13.68
CA THR A 49 -7.11 -3.64 -14.83
C THR A 49 -6.51 -3.02 -16.10
N ALA A 50 -6.35 -3.82 -17.14
CA ALA A 50 -5.92 -3.31 -18.45
C ALA A 50 -6.95 -2.34 -19.09
N GLU A 51 -8.23 -2.44 -18.71
CA GLU A 51 -9.27 -1.49 -19.14
C GLU A 51 -9.08 -0.14 -18.47
N VAL A 52 -8.86 -0.13 -17.15
CA VAL A 52 -8.56 1.11 -16.39
C VAL A 52 -7.31 1.81 -16.95
N GLU A 53 -6.26 1.05 -17.29
CA GLU A 53 -5.07 1.59 -17.96
C GLU A 53 -5.42 2.33 -19.27
N ARG A 54 -6.23 1.71 -20.13
CA ARG A 54 -6.68 2.31 -21.39
C ARG A 54 -7.54 3.54 -21.12
N GLU A 55 -8.46 3.44 -20.18
CA GLU A 55 -9.40 4.52 -19.89
C GLU A 55 -8.68 5.78 -19.43
N VAL A 56 -7.71 5.67 -18.52
CA VAL A 56 -6.91 6.81 -18.07
C VAL A 56 -6.23 7.52 -19.23
N ILE A 57 -5.70 6.77 -20.20
CA ILE A 57 -5.01 7.32 -21.37
C ILE A 57 -6.00 8.03 -22.31
N HIS A 58 -7.15 7.43 -22.59
CA HIS A 58 -8.08 7.93 -23.60
C HIS A 58 -9.10 8.95 -23.08
N ARG A 59 -9.39 8.96 -21.78
CA ARG A 59 -10.46 9.79 -21.20
C ARG A 59 -9.96 10.95 -20.35
N MET A 60 -8.64 11.18 -20.23
CA MET A 60 -8.08 12.26 -19.40
C MET A 60 -8.67 13.63 -19.72
N GLU A 61 -8.90 13.93 -21.01
CA GLU A 61 -9.50 15.18 -21.48
C GLU A 61 -10.86 15.49 -20.85
N LYS A 62 -11.64 14.45 -20.50
CA LYS A 62 -12.98 14.61 -19.90
C LYS A 62 -12.91 15.04 -18.43
N VAL A 63 -11.77 14.78 -17.77
CA VAL A 63 -11.56 15.03 -16.33
C VAL A 63 -10.70 16.28 -16.10
N ALA A 64 -9.80 16.59 -17.02
CA ALA A 64 -8.83 17.69 -16.94
C ALA A 64 -9.48 19.08 -17.11
N LYS A 65 -10.18 19.56 -16.07
CA LYS A 65 -10.88 20.87 -16.08
C LYS A 65 -9.98 22.07 -15.82
N HIS A 66 -8.91 21.89 -15.04
CA HIS A 66 -8.05 22.98 -14.55
C HIS A 66 -6.57 22.84 -14.96
N VAL A 67 -6.25 21.78 -15.70
CA VAL A 67 -4.94 21.51 -16.30
C VAL A 67 -5.17 21.00 -17.71
N SER A 68 -4.16 21.08 -18.57
CA SER A 68 -4.24 20.41 -19.86
C SER A 68 -4.22 18.89 -19.67
N ALA A 69 -4.87 18.16 -20.58
CA ALA A 69 -4.86 16.70 -20.57
C ALA A 69 -3.43 16.15 -20.69
N GLU A 70 -2.57 16.82 -21.46
CA GLU A 70 -1.16 16.47 -21.64
C GLU A 70 -0.38 16.60 -20.33
N ALA A 71 -0.59 17.68 -19.56
CA ALA A 71 0.08 17.87 -18.27
C ALA A 71 -0.37 16.81 -17.25
N ALA A 72 -1.65 16.46 -17.25
CA ALA A 72 -2.18 15.40 -16.41
C ALA A 72 -1.63 14.02 -16.83
N LEU A 73 -1.61 13.69 -18.13
CA LEU A 73 -1.02 12.46 -18.64
C LEU A 73 0.48 12.36 -18.36
N GLU A 74 1.19 13.49 -18.40
CA GLU A 74 2.61 13.53 -18.04
C GLU A 74 2.83 13.25 -16.55
N ALA A 75 2.00 13.83 -15.67
CA ALA A 75 2.02 13.52 -14.25
C ALA A 75 1.68 12.05 -13.98
N TRP A 76 0.66 11.50 -14.67
CA TRP A 76 0.34 10.08 -14.63
C TRP A 76 1.56 9.22 -14.99
N ARG A 77 2.16 9.47 -16.15
CA ARG A 77 3.29 8.72 -16.70
C ARG A 77 4.51 8.74 -15.79
N ARG A 78 4.87 9.90 -15.25
CA ARG A 78 6.10 10.06 -14.48
C ARG A 78 5.96 9.75 -13.00
N LEU A 79 4.80 10.00 -12.41
CA LEU A 79 4.62 9.97 -10.97
C LEU A 79 3.80 8.78 -10.50
N LEU A 80 2.68 8.47 -11.17
CA LEU A 80 1.75 7.41 -10.74
C LEU A 80 2.08 6.05 -11.36
N ALA A 81 2.15 5.98 -12.68
CA ALA A 81 2.31 4.75 -13.44
C ALA A 81 3.49 3.85 -12.99
N PRO A 82 4.66 4.39 -12.56
CA PRO A 82 5.76 3.54 -12.07
C PRO A 82 5.43 2.74 -10.80
N SER A 83 4.41 3.16 -10.06
CA SER A 83 3.99 2.53 -8.81
C SER A 83 2.75 1.65 -8.96
N ILE A 84 2.23 1.52 -10.19
CA ILE A 84 0.99 0.81 -10.51
C ILE A 84 1.30 -0.47 -11.28
N THR A 85 0.62 -1.55 -10.90
CA THR A 85 0.69 -2.83 -11.59
C THR A 85 -0.61 -3.11 -12.31
N VAL A 86 -0.54 -3.32 -13.62
CA VAL A 86 -1.69 -3.66 -14.46
C VAL A 86 -1.87 -5.17 -14.47
N VAL A 87 -3.08 -5.64 -14.19
CA VAL A 87 -3.45 -7.05 -14.20
C VAL A 87 -4.42 -7.30 -15.35
N ASP A 88 -4.00 -8.17 -16.27
CA ASP A 88 -4.83 -8.63 -17.38
C ASP A 88 -5.76 -9.75 -16.87
N LEU A 89 -7.08 -9.51 -16.86
CA LEU A 89 -8.08 -10.47 -16.40
C LEU A 89 -8.86 -11.07 -17.59
N PRO A 90 -9.05 -12.40 -17.64
CA PRO A 90 -9.94 -13.03 -18.61
C PRO A 90 -11.42 -12.81 -18.22
N PHE A 91 -12.31 -12.94 -19.20
CA PHE A 91 -13.76 -12.87 -18.97
C PHE A 91 -14.27 -13.93 -17.97
N GLY A 92 -13.57 -15.06 -17.80
CA GLY A 92 -13.94 -16.06 -16.80
C GLY A 92 -13.94 -15.52 -15.36
N ASP A 93 -13.08 -14.54 -15.07
CA ASP A 93 -12.93 -13.98 -13.72
C ASP A 93 -14.12 -13.08 -13.34
N VAL A 94 -14.87 -12.57 -14.32
CA VAL A 94 -16.07 -11.74 -14.09
C VAL A 94 -17.32 -12.56 -13.81
N LEU A 95 -17.24 -13.89 -13.88
CA LEU A 95 -18.39 -14.78 -13.64
C LEU A 95 -18.64 -15.08 -12.16
N HIS A 96 -17.82 -14.51 -11.25
CA HIS A 96 -18.02 -14.74 -9.83
C HIS A 96 -19.35 -14.12 -9.35
N PRO A 97 -20.24 -14.85 -8.65
CA PRO A 97 -21.55 -14.33 -8.26
C PRO A 97 -21.51 -13.02 -7.46
N ALA A 98 -20.43 -12.79 -6.71
CA ALA A 98 -20.27 -11.56 -5.92
C ALA A 98 -20.10 -10.28 -6.76
N VAL A 99 -19.68 -10.35 -8.03
CA VAL A 99 -19.57 -9.16 -8.90
C VAL A 99 -20.82 -8.93 -9.75
N ARG A 100 -21.83 -9.81 -9.66
CA ARG A 100 -23.06 -9.69 -10.46
C ARG A 100 -23.82 -8.39 -10.19
N GLY A 101 -23.86 -7.95 -8.93
CA GLY A 101 -24.49 -6.67 -8.57
C GLY A 101 -23.80 -5.48 -9.23
N ILE A 102 -22.48 -5.55 -9.44
CA ILE A 102 -21.74 -4.52 -10.17
C ILE A 102 -22.16 -4.53 -11.63
N VAL A 103 -22.19 -5.70 -12.28
CA VAL A 103 -22.61 -5.83 -13.69
C VAL A 103 -24.00 -5.25 -13.96
N GLU A 104 -24.92 -5.40 -13.01
CA GLU A 104 -26.30 -4.89 -13.11
C GLU A 104 -26.38 -3.36 -12.98
N LEU A 105 -25.43 -2.72 -12.29
CA LEU A 105 -25.35 -1.27 -12.11
C LEU A 105 -24.47 -0.60 -13.17
N ASP A 106 -23.23 -1.07 -13.31
CA ASP A 106 -22.28 -0.61 -14.33
C ASP A 106 -21.36 -1.78 -14.78
N PRO A 107 -21.48 -2.27 -16.02
CA PRO A 107 -20.62 -3.33 -16.53
C PRO A 107 -19.16 -2.92 -16.72
N ASP A 108 -18.83 -1.62 -16.80
CA ASP A 108 -17.44 -1.16 -16.97
C ASP A 108 -16.61 -1.42 -15.68
N ASP A 109 -17.27 -1.42 -14.51
CA ASP A 109 -16.63 -1.61 -13.19
C ASP A 109 -16.43 -3.06 -12.77
N VAL A 110 -17.01 -4.03 -13.51
CA VAL A 110 -16.96 -5.45 -13.11
C VAL A 110 -15.54 -5.98 -13.01
N LEU A 111 -14.63 -5.50 -13.88
CA LEU A 111 -13.23 -5.93 -13.87
C LEU A 111 -12.50 -5.40 -12.64
N THR A 112 -12.84 -4.20 -12.17
CA THR A 112 -12.30 -3.62 -10.93
C THR A 112 -12.74 -4.45 -9.73
N GLY A 113 -14.02 -4.84 -9.66
CA GLY A 113 -14.54 -5.74 -8.63
C GLY A 113 -13.91 -7.14 -8.68
N ALA A 114 -13.79 -7.73 -9.87
CA ALA A 114 -13.16 -9.05 -10.06
C ALA A 114 -11.69 -9.04 -9.64
N LEU A 115 -10.95 -7.98 -9.98
CA LEU A 115 -9.57 -7.79 -9.55
C LEU A 115 -9.47 -7.74 -8.01
N ALA A 116 -10.37 -6.99 -7.35
CA ALA A 116 -10.40 -6.87 -5.90
C ALA A 116 -10.62 -8.22 -5.20
N LEU A 117 -11.50 -9.07 -5.72
CA LEU A 117 -11.69 -10.43 -5.23
C LEU A 117 -10.45 -11.31 -5.45
N LEU A 118 -9.84 -11.22 -6.64
CA LEU A 118 -8.66 -12.00 -7.01
C LEU A 118 -7.47 -11.71 -6.09
N VAL A 119 -7.27 -10.45 -5.67
CA VAL A 119 -6.12 -10.02 -4.87
C VAL A 119 -6.42 -9.80 -3.38
N GLY A 120 -7.67 -10.00 -2.97
CA GLY A 120 -8.18 -9.74 -1.62
C GLY A 120 -7.38 -10.39 -0.47
N PRO A 121 -7.42 -9.88 0.77
CA PRO A 121 -8.12 -8.66 1.21
C PRO A 121 -7.54 -7.38 0.59
N ALA A 122 -8.37 -6.59 -0.10
CA ALA A 122 -7.93 -5.42 -0.86
C ALA A 122 -8.85 -4.21 -0.61
N LEU A 123 -8.28 -3.01 -0.66
CA LEU A 123 -9.03 -1.76 -0.64
C LEU A 123 -9.38 -1.39 -2.07
N VAL A 124 -10.65 -1.10 -2.36
CA VAL A 124 -11.04 -0.56 -3.66
C VAL A 124 -11.10 0.95 -3.55
N TRP A 125 -10.28 1.62 -4.34
CA TRP A 125 -10.21 3.07 -4.42
C TRP A 125 -11.06 3.54 -5.60
N SER A 126 -12.34 3.78 -5.31
CA SER A 126 -13.32 4.31 -6.25
C SER A 126 -14.33 5.20 -5.52
N GLU A 127 -14.96 6.11 -6.26
CA GLU A 127 -16.14 6.88 -5.83
C GLU A 127 -17.38 6.50 -6.66
N ASP A 128 -17.28 5.48 -7.52
CA ASP A 128 -18.41 5.04 -8.33
C ASP A 128 -19.47 4.35 -7.46
N HIS A 129 -20.73 4.73 -7.69
CA HIS A 129 -21.90 4.15 -7.04
C HIS A 129 -22.03 2.65 -7.28
N SER A 130 -21.64 2.17 -8.48
CA SER A 130 -21.68 0.73 -8.79
C SER A 130 -20.83 -0.09 -7.80
N LEU A 131 -19.69 0.46 -7.35
CA LEU A 131 -18.74 -0.19 -6.46
C LEU A 131 -19.02 0.11 -4.98
N THR A 132 -19.51 1.31 -4.64
CA THR A 132 -19.86 1.64 -3.24
C THR A 132 -21.18 0.99 -2.81
N ASP A 133 -22.22 1.05 -3.64
CA ASP A 133 -23.55 0.49 -3.31
C ASP A 133 -23.53 -1.04 -3.22
N THR A 134 -22.62 -1.71 -3.95
CA THR A 134 -22.41 -3.17 -3.88
C THR A 134 -21.46 -3.58 -2.75
N GLY A 135 -20.93 -2.62 -2.00
CA GLY A 135 -20.00 -2.86 -0.89
C GLY A 135 -18.64 -3.37 -1.35
N PHE A 136 -18.15 -2.95 -2.52
CA PHE A 136 -16.78 -3.20 -2.95
C PHE A 136 -15.84 -2.04 -2.59
N ALA A 137 -16.32 -0.81 -2.61
CA ALA A 137 -15.59 0.39 -2.20
C ALA A 137 -16.23 1.02 -0.95
N SER A 138 -15.44 1.80 -0.21
CA SER A 138 -15.97 2.64 0.88
C SER A 138 -16.62 3.91 0.32
N GLU A 139 -17.64 4.44 1.00
CA GLU A 139 -18.25 5.74 0.69
C GLU A 139 -17.35 6.96 0.96
N LEU A 140 -16.13 6.73 1.46
CA LEU A 140 -15.15 7.79 1.68
C LEU A 140 -14.76 8.44 0.35
N SER A 141 -14.53 9.76 0.39
CA SER A 141 -13.94 10.42 -0.76
C SER A 141 -12.56 9.85 -1.08
N TRP A 142 -12.12 10.01 -2.33
CA TRP A 142 -10.82 9.51 -2.76
C TRP A 142 -9.68 10.13 -1.96
N ARG A 143 -9.83 11.39 -1.52
CA ARG A 143 -8.85 12.07 -0.66
C ARG A 143 -8.78 11.45 0.71
N GLU A 144 -9.92 11.21 1.34
CA GLU A 144 -9.97 10.58 2.67
C GLU A 144 -9.42 9.16 2.62
N THR A 145 -9.72 8.40 1.57
CA THR A 145 -9.14 7.07 1.35
C THR A 145 -7.61 7.15 1.20
N GLY A 146 -7.11 8.12 0.43
CA GLY A 146 -5.67 8.38 0.29
C GLY A 146 -5.00 8.77 1.60
N GLU A 147 -5.62 9.62 2.42
CA GLU A 147 -5.12 10.02 3.73
C GLU A 147 -5.07 8.84 4.71
N ALA A 148 -6.13 8.03 4.74
CA ALA A 148 -6.18 6.81 5.54
C ALA A 148 -5.11 5.80 5.10
N LEU A 149 -4.88 5.63 3.79
CA LEU A 149 -3.80 4.80 3.25
C LEU A 149 -2.41 5.27 3.69
N VAL A 150 -2.18 6.58 3.68
CA VAL A 150 -0.92 7.17 4.15
C VAL A 150 -0.74 6.95 5.65
N GLU A 151 -1.81 7.07 6.43
CA GLU A 151 -1.79 6.81 7.87
C GLU A 151 -1.47 5.34 8.18
N LEU A 152 -2.08 4.41 7.45
CA LEU A 152 -1.75 2.98 7.53
C LEU A 152 -0.28 2.73 7.17
N ALA A 153 0.17 3.26 6.03
CA ALA A 153 1.55 3.09 5.58
C ALA A 153 2.58 3.66 6.58
N ARG A 154 2.30 4.81 7.18
CA ARG A 154 3.15 5.41 8.22
C ARG A 154 3.18 4.54 9.48
N THR A 155 2.04 3.99 9.85
CA THR A 155 1.95 3.10 11.01
C THR A 155 2.73 1.82 10.74
N GLU A 156 2.54 1.18 9.59
CA GLU A 156 3.33 0.02 9.15
C GLU A 156 4.84 0.32 9.13
N ALA A 157 5.24 1.49 8.62
CA ALA A 157 6.64 1.92 8.61
C ALA A 157 7.20 2.07 10.03
N ALA A 158 6.42 2.64 10.96
CA ALA A 158 6.82 2.78 12.36
C ALA A 158 6.99 1.42 13.05
N TRP A 159 6.13 0.46 12.75
CA TRP A 159 6.23 -0.92 13.24
C TRP A 159 7.40 -1.68 12.60
N ALA A 160 7.61 -1.54 11.29
CA ALA A 160 8.70 -2.20 10.54
C ALA A 160 10.09 -1.64 10.86
N GLY A 161 10.15 -0.34 11.14
CA GLY A 161 11.31 0.32 11.72
C GLY A 161 11.54 -0.03 13.19
N GLY A 162 10.65 -0.82 13.79
CA GLY A 162 10.76 -1.38 15.14
C GLY A 162 11.03 -0.31 16.20
N LEU A 163 10.23 0.75 16.29
CA LEU A 163 10.34 1.75 17.38
C LEU A 163 11.79 2.25 17.68
N GLY A 164 12.68 2.27 16.69
CA GLY A 164 14.13 2.38 16.93
C GLY A 164 14.73 3.74 16.64
N LEU A 165 15.00 4.06 15.36
CA LEU A 165 15.96 5.13 15.05
C LEU A 165 15.71 5.93 13.77
N THR A 166 14.89 5.50 12.82
CA THR A 166 14.76 6.18 11.51
C THR A 166 13.46 6.96 11.32
N ALA A 167 12.30 6.44 11.75
CA ALA A 167 11.05 7.22 11.72
C ALA A 167 11.10 8.41 12.71
N LEU A 168 11.91 8.27 13.77
CA LEU A 168 12.17 9.32 14.76
C LEU A 168 13.10 10.43 14.26
N THR A 169 13.82 10.29 13.13
CA THR A 169 14.68 11.40 12.70
C THR A 169 13.88 12.50 12.04
N SER A 170 13.06 12.25 11.02
CA SER A 170 12.45 13.37 10.27
C SER A 170 11.33 14.08 11.04
N THR A 171 10.35 13.36 11.58
CA THR A 171 9.22 13.98 12.31
C THR A 171 9.59 14.38 13.73
N ALA A 172 10.41 13.58 14.43
CA ALA A 172 10.87 14.01 15.76
C ALA A 172 11.87 15.15 15.67
N LEU A 173 12.69 15.31 14.61
CA LEU A 173 13.49 16.53 14.41
C LEU A 173 12.60 17.75 14.15
N VAL A 174 11.52 17.63 13.39
CA VAL A 174 10.59 18.75 13.15
C VAL A 174 9.85 19.14 14.42
N GLU A 175 9.35 18.17 15.19
CA GLU A 175 8.69 18.45 16.46
C GLU A 175 9.68 18.85 17.57
N LEU A 176 10.93 18.35 17.56
CA LEU A 176 12.03 18.85 18.40
C LEU A 176 12.45 20.26 18.02
N ALA A 177 12.44 20.61 16.74
CA ALA A 177 12.73 21.96 16.28
C ALA A 177 11.61 22.92 16.70
N LYS A 178 10.34 22.51 16.60
CA LYS A 178 9.19 23.30 17.10
C LYS A 178 9.20 23.44 18.62
N ALA A 179 9.48 22.35 19.35
CA ALA A 179 9.61 22.37 20.80
C ALA A 179 10.82 23.20 21.25
N GLY A 180 11.96 23.04 20.57
CA GLY A 180 13.17 23.84 20.76
C GLY A 180 12.94 25.31 20.48
N ALA A 181 12.18 25.66 19.44
CA ALA A 181 11.79 27.04 19.15
C ALA A 181 10.85 27.63 20.22
N ARG A 182 9.92 26.84 20.78
CA ARG A 182 9.09 27.26 21.92
C ARG A 182 9.91 27.44 23.20
N PHE A 183 10.82 26.53 23.52
CA PHE A 183 11.66 26.60 24.71
C PHE A 183 12.75 27.68 24.60
N ALA A 184 13.31 27.92 23.41
CA ALA A 184 14.26 29.01 23.18
C ALA A 184 13.63 30.39 23.43
N ARG A 185 12.32 30.54 23.23
CA ARG A 185 11.57 31.75 23.60
C ARG A 185 11.36 31.91 25.11
N GLN A 186 11.44 30.83 25.89
CA GLN A 186 11.25 30.83 27.35
C GLN A 186 12.57 30.91 28.12
N GLY A 187 13.68 30.51 27.51
CA GLY A 187 15.03 30.74 28.02
C GLY A 187 16.08 29.87 27.32
N PRO A 188 17.23 30.43 26.88
CA PRO A 188 18.23 29.70 26.09
C PRO A 188 18.83 28.48 26.81
N LEU A 189 18.89 28.50 28.15
CA LEU A 189 19.37 27.39 28.96
C LEU A 189 18.44 26.17 28.94
N GLN A 190 17.13 26.36 28.78
CA GLN A 190 16.15 25.27 28.74
C GLN A 190 16.21 24.51 27.41
N ALA A 191 16.41 25.24 26.30
CA ALA A 191 16.64 24.63 24.99
C ALA A 191 17.93 23.80 24.95
N LEU A 192 18.98 24.28 25.62
CA LEU A 192 20.25 23.57 25.78
C LEU A 192 20.09 22.28 26.61
N GLY A 193 19.30 22.33 27.69
CA GLY A 193 18.94 21.16 28.49
C GLY A 193 18.17 20.09 27.70
N LEU A 194 17.23 20.51 26.85
CA LEU A 194 16.46 19.61 25.99
C LEU A 194 17.36 18.94 24.93
N GLY A 195 18.23 19.73 24.29
CA GLY A 195 19.20 19.22 23.31
C GLY A 195 20.20 18.24 23.91
N LEU A 196 20.74 18.54 25.09
CA LEU A 196 21.65 17.64 25.82
C LEU A 196 20.97 16.35 26.27
N GLY A 197 19.71 16.44 26.73
CA GLY A 197 18.93 15.27 27.13
C GLY A 197 18.65 14.30 25.99
N VAL A 198 18.28 14.81 24.82
CA VAL A 198 18.05 14.01 23.61
C VAL A 198 19.36 13.44 23.07
N GLY A 199 20.43 14.25 23.03
CA GLY A 199 21.75 13.80 22.61
C GLY A 199 22.32 12.69 23.49
N ALA A 200 22.17 12.80 24.81
CA ALA A 200 22.62 11.78 25.75
C ALA A 200 21.80 10.47 25.65
N ALA A 201 20.48 10.57 25.40
CA ALA A 201 19.62 9.40 25.20
C ALA A 201 19.98 8.63 23.91
N LEU A 202 20.24 9.35 22.82
CA LEU A 202 20.68 8.74 21.55
C LEU A 202 22.09 8.15 21.66
N PHE A 203 23.02 8.83 22.33
CA PHE A 203 24.38 8.33 22.54
C PHE A 203 24.41 7.06 23.41
N GLY A 204 23.53 6.98 24.42
CA GLY A 204 23.37 5.79 25.26
C GLY A 204 22.77 4.56 24.55
N LEU A 205 22.05 4.77 23.44
CA LEU A 205 21.47 3.70 22.62
C LEU A 205 22.46 3.11 21.60
N VAL A 206 23.48 3.88 21.19
CA VAL A 206 24.40 3.51 20.10
C VAL A 206 25.83 3.19 20.62
N GLY A 207 26.14 3.53 21.87
CA GLY A 207 27.48 3.34 22.45
C GLY A 207 27.84 1.88 22.80
N PRO A 208 29.05 1.40 22.48
CA PRO A 208 29.51 0.07 22.85
C PRO A 208 29.99 0.06 24.31
N GLY A 209 29.18 -0.47 25.24
CA GLY A 209 29.64 -0.71 26.61
C GLY A 209 28.52 -0.74 27.66
N GLY A 210 28.18 -1.94 28.13
CA GLY A 210 27.06 -2.23 29.03
C GLY A 210 27.16 -1.79 30.49
N SER A 211 28.03 -0.84 30.88
CA SER A 211 28.23 -0.50 32.31
C SER A 211 27.69 0.87 32.76
N ARG A 212 27.02 1.65 31.89
CA ARG A 212 26.41 2.95 32.26
C ARG A 212 24.88 2.95 32.38
N TRP A 213 24.26 1.77 32.29
CA TRP A 213 22.81 1.56 32.20
C TRP A 213 21.99 2.05 33.41
N ALA A 214 22.63 2.15 34.59
CA ALA A 214 21.95 2.57 35.81
C ALA A 214 21.64 4.09 35.86
N ARG A 215 22.46 4.95 35.22
CA ARG A 215 22.26 6.41 35.21
C ARG A 215 21.37 6.91 34.07
N THR A 216 21.24 6.12 32.99
CA THR A 216 20.34 6.40 31.87
C THR A 216 18.89 5.97 32.13
N ARG A 217 18.62 5.15 33.16
CA ARG A 217 17.30 4.53 33.42
C ARG A 217 16.20 5.54 33.77
N THR A 218 16.52 6.67 34.41
CA THR A 218 15.58 7.75 34.72
C THR A 218 15.24 8.61 33.48
N ALA A 219 16.22 8.86 32.61
CA ALA A 219 15.98 9.50 31.31
C ALA A 219 15.19 8.58 30.36
N PHE A 220 15.45 7.27 30.44
CA PHE A 220 14.77 6.24 29.65
C PHE A 220 13.32 6.01 30.10
N THR A 221 12.99 6.19 31.38
CA THR A 221 11.61 6.07 31.89
C THR A 221 10.76 7.29 31.56
N ALA A 222 11.35 8.50 31.51
CA ALA A 222 10.67 9.69 31.00
C ALA A 222 10.48 9.66 29.48
N GLY A 223 11.54 9.32 28.73
CA GLY A 223 11.47 9.12 27.27
C GLY A 223 10.58 7.95 26.86
N GLY A 224 10.60 6.86 27.62
CA GLY A 224 9.78 5.67 27.41
C GLY A 224 8.29 5.94 27.54
N ARG A 225 7.86 6.81 28.47
CA ARG A 225 6.44 7.22 28.57
C ARG A 225 6.00 8.03 27.35
N PHE A 226 6.86 8.88 26.80
CA PHE A 226 6.56 9.63 25.58
C PHE A 226 6.45 8.70 24.37
N VAL A 227 7.38 7.75 24.24
CA VAL A 227 7.37 6.74 23.18
C VAL A 227 6.13 5.84 23.28
N VAL A 228 5.78 5.35 24.47
CA VAL A 228 4.57 4.53 24.69
C VAL A 228 3.30 5.32 24.42
N LYS A 229 3.22 6.58 24.87
CA LYS A 229 2.07 7.45 24.59
C LYS A 229 1.93 7.68 23.08
N TYR A 230 3.02 8.00 22.39
CA TYR A 230 3.02 8.21 20.94
C TYR A 230 2.67 6.92 20.18
N ALA A 231 3.19 5.77 20.60
CA ALA A 231 2.85 4.47 20.02
C ALA A 231 1.37 4.13 20.21
N ASN A 232 0.79 4.41 21.38
CA ASN A 232 -0.63 4.23 21.64
C ASN A 232 -1.50 5.19 20.81
N GLU A 233 -1.11 6.47 20.70
CA GLU A 233 -1.81 7.43 19.84
C GLU A 233 -1.78 7.01 18.37
N LEU A 234 -0.64 6.49 17.90
CA LEU A 234 -0.50 5.95 16.55
C LEU A 234 -1.34 4.69 16.34
N ALA A 235 -1.37 3.78 17.33
CA ALA A 235 -2.18 2.56 17.28
C ALA A 235 -3.68 2.90 17.20
N VAL A 236 -4.17 3.79 18.07
CA VAL A 236 -5.58 4.23 18.08
C VAL A 236 -5.96 4.89 16.75
N ARG A 237 -5.06 5.71 16.19
CA ARG A 237 -5.29 6.33 14.88
C ARG A 237 -5.32 5.31 13.75
N SER A 238 -4.41 4.34 13.76
CA SER A 238 -4.41 3.25 12.79
C SER A 238 -5.67 2.40 12.89
N GLU A 239 -6.13 2.06 14.08
CA GLU A 239 -7.38 1.32 14.27
C GLU A 239 -8.58 2.11 13.75
N ALA A 240 -8.63 3.42 14.01
CA ALA A 240 -9.67 4.29 13.48
C ALA A 240 -9.63 4.40 11.94
N ALA A 241 -8.43 4.48 11.35
CA ALA A 241 -8.25 4.47 9.89
C ALA A 241 -8.65 3.12 9.27
N GLU A 242 -8.26 2.00 9.89
CA GLU A 242 -8.67 0.67 9.45
C GLU A 242 -10.18 0.47 9.55
N ALA A 243 -10.82 0.94 10.62
CA ALA A 243 -12.27 0.82 10.81
C ALA A 243 -13.08 1.60 9.77
N ARG A 244 -12.50 2.68 9.22
CA ARG A 244 -13.13 3.48 8.16
C ARG A 244 -12.95 2.86 6.76
N LEU A 245 -11.94 2.02 6.59
CA LEU A 245 -11.56 1.46 5.29
C LEU A 245 -12.20 0.10 5.06
N TYR A 246 -13.09 0.03 4.08
CA TYR A 246 -13.68 -1.24 3.67
C TYR A 246 -12.67 -2.08 2.86
N ARG A 247 -12.35 -3.29 3.34
CA ARG A 247 -11.53 -4.26 2.62
C ARG A 247 -12.40 -5.35 2.01
N VAL A 248 -12.43 -5.43 0.68
CA VAL A 248 -13.01 -6.56 -0.05
C VAL A 248 -12.31 -7.82 0.39
N GLN A 249 -13.03 -8.68 1.09
CA GLN A 249 -12.54 -9.98 1.50
C GLN A 249 -12.64 -10.95 0.32
N PRO A 250 -11.66 -11.83 0.14
CA PRO A 250 -11.83 -12.93 -0.80
C PRO A 250 -13.01 -13.79 -0.36
N ARG A 251 -13.85 -14.22 -1.32
CA ARG A 251 -14.99 -15.11 -1.06
C ARG A 251 -14.79 -16.43 -1.80
N GLY A 252 -14.97 -17.55 -1.09
CA GLY A 252 -14.91 -18.90 -1.67
C GLY A 252 -13.69 -19.74 -1.25
N SER A 253 -13.65 -21.00 -1.70
CA SER A 253 -12.51 -21.90 -1.53
C SER A 253 -11.36 -21.45 -2.42
N ASP A 254 -10.22 -21.10 -1.83
CA ASP A 254 -9.03 -20.62 -2.53
C ASP A 254 -8.57 -21.61 -3.62
N GLY A 255 -8.97 -21.36 -4.87
CA GLY A 255 -8.35 -22.01 -6.02
C GLY A 255 -6.86 -21.66 -6.10
N LEU A 256 -6.11 -22.45 -6.86
CA LEU A 256 -4.66 -22.26 -6.98
C LEU A 256 -4.31 -20.88 -7.56
N VAL A 257 -5.12 -20.39 -8.50
CA VAL A 257 -4.94 -19.09 -9.15
C VAL A 257 -5.12 -17.96 -8.13
N GLU A 258 -6.23 -17.97 -7.39
CA GLU A 258 -6.59 -16.93 -6.44
C GLU A 258 -5.63 -16.94 -5.24
N GLY A 259 -5.24 -18.12 -4.75
CA GLY A 259 -4.22 -18.24 -3.71
C GLY A 259 -2.88 -17.67 -4.17
N ALA A 260 -2.44 -18.02 -5.38
CA ALA A 260 -1.19 -17.51 -5.94
C ALA A 260 -1.25 -15.99 -6.21
N ALA A 261 -2.35 -15.47 -6.74
CA ALA A 261 -2.56 -14.04 -6.96
C ALA A 261 -2.47 -13.26 -5.65
N ARG A 262 -3.19 -13.69 -4.60
CA ARG A 262 -3.12 -13.05 -3.28
C ARG A 262 -1.74 -13.09 -2.68
N ARG A 263 -1.02 -14.20 -2.87
CA ARG A 263 0.35 -14.32 -2.38
C ARG A 263 1.30 -13.39 -3.14
N LEU A 264 1.24 -13.39 -4.46
CA LEU A 264 2.09 -12.56 -5.32
C LEU A 264 1.78 -11.07 -5.18
N ALA A 265 0.52 -10.68 -4.97
CA ALA A 265 0.13 -9.29 -4.72
C ALA A 265 0.82 -8.69 -3.48
N ARG A 266 1.15 -9.55 -2.50
CA ARG A 266 1.81 -9.14 -1.25
C ARG A 266 3.31 -9.43 -1.25
N ALA A 267 3.81 -10.19 -2.23
CA ALA A 267 5.22 -10.54 -2.31
C ALA A 267 6.07 -9.32 -2.71
N PRO A 268 7.15 -9.00 -1.98
CA PRO A 268 8.06 -7.92 -2.36
C PRO A 268 8.91 -8.26 -3.60
N GLN A 269 9.01 -9.54 -3.93
CA GLN A 269 9.79 -10.02 -5.07
C GLN A 269 9.02 -11.11 -5.82
N PRO A 270 9.26 -11.25 -7.15
CA PRO A 270 8.76 -12.37 -7.93
C PRO A 270 9.19 -13.71 -7.33
N MET A 271 8.30 -14.71 -7.38
CA MET A 271 8.48 -16.01 -6.73
C MET A 271 8.51 -17.14 -7.76
N THR A 272 9.34 -18.15 -7.54
CA THR A 272 9.27 -19.42 -8.27
C THR A 272 8.03 -20.21 -7.85
N ALA A 273 7.64 -21.19 -8.67
CA ALA A 273 6.50 -22.05 -8.36
C ALA A 273 6.70 -22.85 -7.06
N SER A 274 7.94 -23.25 -6.74
CA SER A 274 8.29 -23.92 -5.48
C SER A 274 8.16 -22.99 -4.27
N GLU A 275 8.66 -21.75 -4.37
CA GLU A 275 8.51 -20.76 -3.30
C GLU A 275 7.03 -20.44 -3.05
N LEU A 276 6.21 -20.36 -4.11
CA LEU A 276 4.76 -20.16 -3.99
C LEU A 276 4.09 -21.35 -3.34
N ARG A 277 4.41 -22.58 -3.74
CA ARG A 277 3.90 -23.80 -3.09
C ARG A 277 4.15 -23.76 -1.59
N ASP A 278 5.38 -23.47 -1.19
CA ASP A 278 5.78 -23.48 0.22
C ASP A 278 5.11 -22.34 1.00
N ALA A 279 4.92 -21.18 0.36
CA ALA A 279 4.14 -20.09 0.95
C ALA A 279 2.66 -20.45 1.12
N LEU A 280 2.01 -21.02 0.10
CA LEU A 280 0.61 -21.42 0.15
C LEU A 280 0.38 -22.52 1.19
N ARG A 281 1.30 -23.50 1.31
CA ARG A 281 1.25 -24.53 2.35
C ARG A 281 1.32 -23.94 3.77
N ARG A 282 2.15 -22.91 3.99
CA ARG A 282 2.24 -22.21 5.28
C ARG A 282 1.00 -21.36 5.61
N SER A 283 0.34 -20.83 4.58
CA SER A 283 -0.85 -19.98 4.75
C SER A 283 -2.16 -20.75 4.83
N ARG A 284 -2.16 -22.07 4.58
CA ARG A 284 -3.38 -22.89 4.67
C ARG A 284 -3.92 -22.89 6.11
N ARG A 285 -5.20 -22.55 6.23
CA ARG A 285 -6.02 -22.89 7.40
C ARG A 285 -6.35 -24.39 7.36
N PRO A 286 -6.48 -25.07 8.51
CA PRO A 286 -6.99 -26.44 8.55
C PRO A 286 -8.37 -26.50 7.86
N GLY A 287 -8.54 -27.35 6.84
CA GLY A 287 -9.82 -27.53 6.13
C GLY A 287 -9.80 -27.31 4.62
N LEU A 288 -8.72 -26.75 4.04
CA LEU A 288 -8.54 -26.78 2.58
C LEU A 288 -8.15 -28.20 2.17
N GLY A 289 -9.01 -28.87 1.39
CA GLY A 289 -8.87 -30.28 1.03
C GLY A 289 -7.44 -30.73 0.68
N ASP A 290 -7.14 -31.97 1.05
CA ASP A 290 -5.82 -32.62 1.02
C ASP A 290 -5.19 -32.79 -0.37
N ARG A 291 -5.70 -32.09 -1.40
CA ARG A 291 -5.05 -32.06 -2.70
C ARG A 291 -3.67 -31.44 -2.55
N GLU A 292 -2.68 -32.31 -2.74
CA GLU A 292 -1.28 -31.98 -2.65
C GLU A 292 -0.93 -30.98 -3.75
N VAL A 293 -0.71 -29.72 -3.35
CA VAL A 293 -0.29 -28.69 -4.29
C VAL A 293 1.18 -28.93 -4.63
N THR A 294 1.45 -29.23 -5.89
CA THR A 294 2.82 -29.40 -6.43
C THR A 294 3.28 -28.14 -7.13
N ALA A 295 4.61 -27.93 -7.21
CA ALA A 295 5.17 -26.79 -7.94
C ALA A 295 4.80 -26.83 -9.43
N ALA A 296 4.73 -28.02 -10.03
CA ALA A 296 4.32 -28.19 -11.42
C ALA A 296 2.82 -27.85 -11.65
N ALA A 297 1.94 -28.13 -10.68
CA ALA A 297 0.54 -27.71 -10.75
C ALA A 297 0.42 -26.18 -10.68
N ILE A 298 1.18 -25.52 -9.80
CA ILE A 298 1.25 -24.06 -9.73
C ILE A 298 1.79 -23.50 -11.05
N GLU A 299 2.92 -23.99 -11.56
CA GLU A 299 3.51 -23.47 -12.79
C GLU A 299 2.54 -23.58 -13.98
N ARG A 300 1.81 -24.69 -14.10
CA ARG A 300 0.75 -24.83 -15.12
C ARG A 300 -0.40 -23.84 -14.93
N ALA A 301 -0.89 -23.67 -13.70
CA ALA A 301 -1.97 -22.74 -13.40
C ALA A 301 -1.57 -21.28 -13.69
N LEU A 302 -0.35 -20.88 -13.31
CA LEU A 302 0.17 -19.53 -13.57
C LEU A 302 0.39 -19.31 -15.08
N ALA A 303 0.93 -20.29 -15.79
CA ALA A 303 1.16 -20.19 -17.23
C ALA A 303 -0.14 -20.11 -18.05
N ALA A 304 -1.23 -20.69 -17.54
CA ALA A 304 -2.53 -20.69 -18.20
C ALA A 304 -3.35 -19.42 -17.97
N HIS A 305 -2.94 -18.53 -17.06
CA HIS A 305 -3.75 -17.41 -16.62
C HIS A 305 -3.06 -16.05 -16.91
N PRO A 306 -3.71 -15.13 -17.64
CA PRO A 306 -3.06 -13.91 -18.16
C PRO A 306 -2.62 -12.93 -17.08
N ALA A 307 -3.21 -12.98 -15.89
CA ALA A 307 -2.80 -12.17 -14.74
C ALA A 307 -1.34 -12.39 -14.30
N PHE A 308 -0.69 -13.50 -14.67
CA PHE A 308 0.66 -13.82 -14.23
C PHE A 308 1.69 -13.71 -15.35
N HIS A 309 2.81 -13.10 -15.03
CA HIS A 309 3.92 -12.96 -15.97
C HIS A 309 5.13 -13.73 -15.47
N ARG A 310 5.66 -14.58 -16.36
CA ARG A 310 6.92 -15.28 -16.15
C ARG A 310 8.09 -14.35 -16.46
N LEU A 311 9.04 -14.29 -15.54
CA LEU A 311 10.29 -13.55 -15.64
C LEU A 311 11.46 -14.51 -15.86
N THR A 312 12.64 -13.94 -16.07
CA THR A 312 13.90 -14.67 -16.08
C THR A 312 14.07 -15.50 -14.79
N GLY A 313 14.68 -16.67 -14.92
CA GLY A 313 14.85 -17.59 -13.79
C GLY A 313 13.57 -18.31 -13.33
N LYS A 314 12.54 -18.42 -14.19
CA LYS A 314 11.25 -19.08 -13.90
C LYS A 314 10.52 -18.48 -12.68
N ARG A 315 10.75 -17.20 -12.40
CA ARG A 315 10.05 -16.46 -11.37
C ARG A 315 8.76 -15.87 -11.94
N TRP A 316 7.75 -15.76 -11.11
CA TRP A 316 6.42 -15.28 -11.47
C TRP A 316 6.10 -14.03 -10.66
N LYS A 317 5.44 -13.07 -11.31
CA LYS A 317 4.82 -11.92 -10.66
C LYS A 317 3.38 -11.79 -11.11
N LEU A 318 2.58 -11.11 -10.29
CA LEU A 318 1.24 -10.68 -10.66
C LEU A 318 1.35 -9.40 -11.50
N GLY A 319 0.68 -9.38 -12.65
CA GLY A 319 0.56 -8.25 -13.55
C GLY A 319 1.87 -7.77 -14.18
N ARG A 320 1.75 -6.67 -14.90
CA ARG A 320 2.81 -5.99 -15.66
C ARG A 320 2.86 -4.50 -15.32
N PRO A 321 3.95 -3.80 -15.64
CA PRO A 321 3.98 -2.35 -15.59
C PRO A 321 2.95 -1.74 -16.55
N VAL A 322 2.56 -0.50 -16.26
CA VAL A 322 1.79 0.35 -17.18
C VAL A 322 2.56 0.51 -18.50
N ARG A 323 1.84 0.46 -19.62
CA ARG A 323 2.34 0.64 -20.98
C ARG A 323 1.78 1.92 -21.57
N PHE A 324 2.62 2.63 -22.30
CA PHE A 324 2.22 3.80 -23.08
C PHE A 324 2.26 3.44 -24.57
N PRO A 325 1.31 3.92 -25.39
CA PRO A 325 1.38 3.75 -26.84
C PRO A 325 2.70 4.36 -27.38
N ASN A 326 3.34 3.64 -28.31
CA ASN A 326 4.57 4.10 -28.99
C ASN A 326 4.37 5.53 -29.52
N GLY A 327 5.22 6.47 -29.09
CA GLY A 327 5.09 7.92 -29.36
C GLY A 327 4.80 8.77 -28.12
N LEU A 328 4.50 8.12 -26.99
CA LEU A 328 4.42 8.71 -25.65
C LEU A 328 5.48 8.12 -24.71
N ASP A 329 6.60 7.65 -25.25
CA ASP A 329 7.83 7.37 -24.50
C ASP A 329 8.77 8.57 -24.70
N LEU A 330 9.34 9.09 -23.61
CA LEU A 330 10.32 10.19 -23.66
C LEU A 330 11.62 9.75 -24.36
#